data_AF-U2PZ09-F1
#
_entry.id   AF-U2PZ09-F1
#
_cell.length_a   1.000
_cell.length_b   1.000
_cell.length_c   1.000
_cell.angle_alpha   90.00
_cell.angle_beta   90.00
_cell.angle_gamma   90.00
#
_symmetry.space_group_name_H-M   'P 1'
#
loop_
_entity.id
_entity.type
_entity.pdbx_description
1 polymer ?
#
loop_
_entity_poly.entity_id
_entity_poly.type
_entity_poly.pdbx_seq_one_letter_code
_entity_poly.pdbx_strand_id
1 'polypeptide(L)' 'MLMLTGVAIVTTAEGKRITYSFSEIDENGRIVKSNVKRSFVAVDQEMKDIIDQLEAKVSNHMNSNQ' A
#
# COMPACT_ATOMS: atom_id res chain seq x y z
N MET A 1 -7.13 -8.02 -15.92
CA MET A 1 -7.42 -7.69 -14.51
C MET A 1 -6.13 -7.38 -13.76
N LEU A 2 -6.10 -6.31 -12.95
CA LEU A 2 -4.97 -6.01 -12.07
C LEU A 2 -5.21 -6.61 -10.69
N MET A 3 -4.24 -7.37 -10.19
CA MET A 3 -4.34 -8.04 -8.90
C MET A 3 -3.25 -7.52 -7.97
N LEU A 4 -3.65 -6.88 -6.87
CA LEU A 4 -2.74 -6.32 -5.88
C LEU A 4 -2.03 -7.46 -5.14
N THR A 5 -0.70 -7.42 -5.11
CA THR A 5 0.12 -8.46 -4.48
C THR A 5 0.88 -7.97 -3.26
N GLY A 6 0.90 -6.65 -3.02
CA GLY A 6 1.53 -6.08 -1.84
C GLY A 6 1.35 -4.58 -1.75
N VAL A 7 1.35 -4.07 -0.52
CA VAL A 7 1.30 -2.65 -0.19
C VAL A 7 2.25 -2.37 0.96
N ALA A 8 2.96 -1.26 0.88
CA ALA A 8 3.79 -0.72 1.95
C ALA A 8 3.56 0.79 2.07
N ILE A 9 3.47 1.27 3.30
CA ILE A 9 3.44 2.70 3.61
C ILE A 9 4.81 3.05 4.18
N VAL A 10 5.46 4.02 3.55
CA VAL A 10 6.81 4.45 3.91
C VAL A 10 6.80 5.95 4.16
N THR A 11 7.21 6.37 5.35
CA THR A 11 7.43 7.80 5.61
C THR A 11 8.71 8.24 4.93
N THR A 12 8.61 9.24 4.05
CA THR A 12 9.72 9.80 3.25
C THR A 12 9.80 11.31 3.43
N ALA A 13 10.86 11.96 2.92
CA ALA A 13 11.03 13.42 3.03
C ALA A 13 9.87 14.19 2.39
N GLU A 14 9.25 13.63 1.35
CA GLU A 14 8.12 14.22 0.62
C GLU A 14 6.76 13.91 1.28
N GLY A 15 6.74 13.18 2.39
CA GLY A 15 5.54 12.76 3.11
C GLY A 15 5.35 11.23 3.11
N LYS A 16 4.10 10.79 3.31
CA LYS A 16 3.73 9.37 3.35
C LYS A 16 3.64 8.81 1.93
N ARG A 17 4.55 7.92 1.57
CA ARG A 17 4.62 7.28 0.26
C ARG A 17 3.98 5.89 0.32
N ILE A 18 2.99 5.66 -0.53
CA ILE A 18 2.41 4.33 -0.72
C ILE A 18 3.14 3.67 -1.87
N THR A 19 3.73 2.51 -1.60
CA THR A 19 4.30 1.63 -2.62
C THR A 19 3.45 0.39 -2.72
N TYR A 20 3.09 -0.02 -3.93
CA TYR A 20 2.32 -1.22 -4.16
C TYR A 20 2.88 -2.05 -5.30
N SER A 21 2.67 -3.36 -5.23
CA SER A 21 2.97 -4.30 -6.30
C SER A 21 1.68 -4.95 -6.80
N PHE A 22 1.61 -5.22 -8.10
CA PHE A 22 0.50 -5.94 -8.70
C PHE A 22 0.94 -6.83 -9.85
N SER A 23 0.09 -7.80 -10.18
CA SER A 23 0.20 -8.60 -11.39
C SER A 23 -0.97 -8.30 -12.33
N GLU A 24 -0.73 -8.42 -13.63
CA GLU A 24 -1.73 -8.28 -14.67
C GLU A 24 -2.09 -9.67 -15.20
N ILE A 25 -3.37 -10.03 -15.11
CA ILE A 25 -3.90 -11.31 -15.56
C ILE A 25 -4.85 -11.06 -16.74
N ASP A 26 -4.69 -11.79 -17.84
CA ASP A 26 -5.61 -11.71 -18.99
C ASP A 26 -6.94 -12.43 -18.72
N GLU A 27 -7.85 -12.33 -19.68
CA GLU A 27 -9.19 -12.95 -19.61
C GLU A 27 -9.15 -14.48 -19.60
N ASN A 28 -8.02 -15.08 -20.02
CA ASN A 28 -7.80 -16.52 -20.02
C ASN A 28 -7.08 -17.00 -18.75
N GLY A 29 -6.89 -16.13 -17.75
CA GLY A 29 -6.22 -16.44 -16.50
C GLY A 29 -4.69 -16.52 -16.61
N ARG A 30 -4.08 -16.05 -17.70
CA ARG A 30 -2.63 -16.04 -17.86
C ARG A 30 -2.02 -14.78 -17.29
N ILE A 31 -0.85 -14.92 -16.67
CA ILE A 31 -0.08 -13.78 -16.16
C ILE A 31 0.56 -13.05 -17.35
N VAL A 32 0.09 -11.83 -17.63
CA VAL A 32 0.63 -10.93 -18.66
C VAL A 32 1.82 -10.17 -18.12
N LYS A 33 1.73 -9.68 -16.88
CA LYS A 33 2.82 -9.03 -16.16
C LYS A 33 2.83 -9.48 -14.72
N SER A 34 4.02 -9.71 -14.17
CA SER A 34 4.20 -10.11 -12.78
C SER A 34 5.05 -9.07 -12.04
N ASN A 35 4.74 -8.85 -10.76
CA ASN A 35 5.54 -8.04 -9.85
C ASN A 35 5.78 -6.59 -10.35
N VAL A 36 4.76 -5.98 -10.96
CA VAL A 36 4.82 -4.58 -11.37
C VAL A 36 4.75 -3.72 -10.12
N LYS A 37 5.77 -2.88 -9.89
CA LYS A 37 5.84 -1.98 -8.72
C LYS A 37 5.55 -0.55 -9.12
N ARG A 38 4.73 0.14 -8.34
CA ARG A 38 4.44 1.57 -8.48
C ARG A 38 4.37 2.22 -7.11
N SER A 39 4.51 3.54 -7.09
CA SER A 39 4.38 4.32 -5.88
C SER A 39 3.80 5.69 -6.15
N PHE A 40 3.18 6.27 -5.13
CA PHE A 40 2.71 7.65 -5.12
C PHE A 40 2.79 8.22 -3.70
N VAL A 41 2.77 9.54 -3.59
CA VAL A 41 2.75 10.27 -2.32
C VAL A 41 1.29 10.60 -1.98
N ALA A 42 0.86 10.32 -0.75
CA ALA A 42 -0.46 10.74 -0.25
C ALA A 42 -0.49 12.26 -0.12
N VAL A 43 -1.22 12.93 -1.01
CA VAL A 43 -1.35 14.39 -1.00
C VAL A 43 -2.72 14.83 -0.49
N ASP A 44 -3.77 14.07 -0.80
CA ASP A 44 -5.14 14.33 -0.37
C ASP A 44 -5.35 13.97 1.12
N GLN A 45 -6.35 14.61 1.73
CA GLN A 45 -6.60 14.47 3.16
C GLN A 45 -7.21 13.12 3.51
N GLU A 46 -8.10 12.60 2.68
CA GLU A 46 -8.77 11.31 2.92
C GLU A 46 -7.76 10.16 3.02
N MET A 47 -6.80 10.10 2.09
CA MET A 47 -5.73 9.09 2.12
C MET A 47 -4.86 9.22 3.37
N LYS A 48 -4.53 10.46 3.78
CA LYS A 48 -3.75 10.71 5.00
C LYS A 48 -4.49 10.23 6.24
N ASP A 49 -5.78 10.52 6.36
CA ASP A 49 -6.61 10.11 7.49
C ASP A 49 -6.69 8.58 7.60
N ILE A 50 -6.76 7.87 6.47
CA ILE A 50 -6.74 6.40 6.43
C ILE A 50 -5.38 5.87 6.91
N ILE A 51 -4.28 6.46 6.44
CA ILE A 51 -2.92 6.08 6.84
C ILE A 51 -2.74 6.28 8.35
N ASP A 52 -3.16 7.42 8.89
CA ASP A 52 -3.03 7.73 10.31
C ASP A 52 -3.85 6.76 11.17
N GLN A 53 -5.06 6.40 10.74
CA GLN A 53 -5.87 5.38 11.42
C GLN A 53 -5.21 4.00 11.42
N LEU A 54 -4.56 3.62 10.32
CA LEU A 54 -3.83 2.35 10.24
C LEU A 54 -2.60 2.36 11.15
N GLU A 55 -1.81 3.44 11.13
CA GLU A 55 -0.64 3.60 12.00
C GLU A 55 -1.03 3.54 13.47
N ALA A 56 -2.12 4.20 13.87
CA ALA A 56 -2.65 4.14 15.24
C ALA A 56 -3.02 2.71 15.67
N LYS A 57 -3.69 1.94 14.79
CA LYS A 57 -4.02 0.53 15.07
C LYS A 57 -2.77 -0.33 15.24
N VAL A 58 -1.76 -0.12 14.41
CA VAL A 58 -0.48 -0.85 14.51
C VAL A 58 0.24 -0.49 15.81
N SER A 59 0.32 0.80 16.18
CA SER A 59 0.90 1.24 17.45
C SER A 59 0.18 0.63 18.65
N ASN A 60 -1.15 0.59 18.63
CA ASN A 60 -1.94 -0.04 19.69
C ASN A 60 -1.65 -1.54 19.79
N HIS A 61 -1.56 -2.24 18.66
CA HIS A 61 -1.22 -3.66 18.63
C HIS A 61 0.18 -3.92 19.20
N MET A 62 1.15 -3.08 18.83
CA MET A 62 2.53 -3.17 19.33
C MET A 62 2.59 -3.00 20.86
N ASN A 63 1.89 -2.00 21.40
CA ASN A 63 1.90 -1.68 22.83
C ASN A 63 1.04 -2.65 23.66
N SER A 64 0.01 -3.27 23.07
CA SER A 64 -0.85 -4.24 23.77
C SER A 64 -0.18 -5.61 23.95
N ASN A 65 0.90 -5.88 23.21
CA ASN A 65 1.65 -7.13 23.26
C ASN A 65 2.98 -6.98 24.02
N GLN A 66 3.09 -5.94 24.86
CA GLN A 66 4.26 -5.62 25.68
C GLN A 66 3.93 -5.81 27.16
#